data_AF-A0A830HYM7-F1
#
_entry.id   AF-A0A830HYM7-F1
#
_cell.length_a   1.000
_cell.length_b   1.000
_cell.length_c   1.000
_cell.angle_alpha   90.00
_cell.angle_beta   90.00
_cell.angle_gamma   90.00
#
_symmetry.space_group_name_H-M   'P 1'
#
loop_
_entity.id
_entity.type
_entity.pdbx_description
1 polymer ?
#
loop_
_entity_poly.entity_id
_entity_poly.type
_entity_poly.pdbx_seq_one_letter_code
_entity_poly.pdbx_strand_id
1 'polypeptide(L)'
;MMAFPTSMIVQRTSSVCLSPAPALSHPPSCCVARHHMKKKSDVFHSHSHSHSHSHSHSHSCHRRHSSSLRHVVPVRASSSSSSSSSSSSSSSTIADSSSAPRVILIDNYDSFTYNIVQYLGDLGCLVDVIENDKISVPEVAARKPDGVVVSPGPGRPEDSGISLEVAEMLTAKHGIPVFGVCMGHQCIGQAFGGNVVRTPTGLVHGKSSPVFHDGEGLFEDMDNPFDAARYHSLCIEKESMPDCLTITAWTEDGSIMGVKHNELDIVGVQFHPESIITKNGLRMVENWIRRVKEVKQERKQE
;
A
#
# COMPACT_ATOMS: atom_id res chain seq x y z
N MET A 1 -65.06 -36.85 9.12
CA MET A 1 -65.23 -35.85 10.19
C MET A 1 -64.89 -34.48 9.61
N MET A 2 -65.86 -33.56 9.65
CA MET A 2 -65.79 -32.09 9.43
C MET A 2 -65.33 -31.61 8.03
N ALA A 3 -66.22 -31.25 7.09
CA ALA A 3 -67.19 -30.13 7.00
C ALA A 3 -66.59 -28.80 6.48
N PHE A 4 -66.90 -28.51 5.21
CA PHE A 4 -66.96 -27.22 4.49
C PHE A 4 -67.85 -26.18 5.25
N PRO A 5 -67.90 -24.84 4.94
CA PRO A 5 -67.92 -24.32 3.56
C PRO A 5 -67.40 -22.90 3.24
N THR A 6 -67.37 -22.69 1.93
CA THR A 6 -67.34 -21.47 1.09
C THR A 6 -68.28 -20.35 1.54
N SER A 7 -67.84 -19.09 1.39
CA SER A 7 -68.71 -17.98 1.01
C SER A 7 -67.95 -16.82 0.36
N MET A 8 -68.72 -16.07 -0.40
CA MET A 8 -68.38 -15.21 -1.53
C MET A 8 -68.57 -13.73 -1.13
N ILE A 9 -68.25 -12.80 -2.05
CA ILE A 9 -68.89 -11.47 -2.26
C ILE A 9 -68.17 -10.18 -1.74
N VAL A 10 -67.64 -9.46 -2.75
CA VAL A 10 -67.85 -8.04 -3.14
C VAL A 10 -66.94 -6.90 -2.62
N GLN A 11 -66.13 -6.43 -3.59
CA GLN A 11 -65.82 -5.06 -4.01
C GLN A 11 -65.85 -3.90 -3.00
N ARG A 12 -64.77 -3.11 -2.99
CA ARG A 12 -64.85 -1.65 -3.20
C ARG A 12 -63.56 -1.07 -3.78
N THR A 13 -63.81 -0.18 -4.73
CA THR A 13 -62.93 0.67 -5.54
C THR A 13 -62.28 1.78 -4.71
N SER A 14 -61.03 2.16 -5.01
CA SER A 14 -60.68 3.57 -5.25
C SER A 14 -59.24 3.75 -5.75
N SER A 15 -59.19 4.45 -6.88
CA SER A 15 -58.11 5.11 -7.62
C SER A 15 -57.03 5.87 -6.84
N VAL A 16 -55.80 5.75 -7.36
CA VAL A 16 -54.84 6.80 -7.79
C VAL A 16 -54.52 7.95 -6.84
N CYS A 17 -53.23 8.09 -6.50
CA CYS A 17 -52.51 9.37 -6.50
C CYS A 17 -50.99 9.14 -6.67
N LEU A 18 -50.41 9.85 -7.64
CA LEU A 18 -48.99 9.92 -7.98
C LEU A 18 -48.29 11.06 -7.22
N SER A 19 -46.98 10.85 -6.96
CA SER A 19 -45.89 11.84 -6.80
C SER A 19 -45.74 12.59 -5.45
N PRO A 20 -44.55 13.19 -5.12
CA PRO A 20 -43.21 13.12 -5.73
C PRO A 20 -42.05 12.79 -4.74
N ALA A 21 -40.84 12.62 -5.28
CA ALA A 21 -39.56 12.48 -4.58
C ALA A 21 -39.13 13.74 -3.79
N PRO A 22 -38.24 13.61 -2.78
CA PRO A 22 -37.43 14.73 -2.31
C PRO A 22 -35.92 14.52 -2.59
N ALA A 23 -35.39 15.53 -3.29
CA ALA A 23 -34.10 16.21 -3.18
C ALA A 23 -32.89 15.53 -2.49
N LEU A 24 -31.83 15.40 -3.30
CA LEU A 24 -30.43 15.78 -3.04
C LEU A 24 -30.04 16.13 -1.60
N SER A 25 -29.25 15.27 -0.98
CA SER A 25 -28.34 15.62 0.13
C SER A 25 -26.89 15.36 -0.29
N HIS A 26 -26.03 16.31 0.06
CA HIS A 26 -24.59 16.35 -0.22
C HIS A 26 -23.82 15.12 0.29
N PRO A 27 -22.65 14.79 -0.31
CA PRO A 27 -21.80 13.70 0.17
C PRO A 27 -21.22 14.02 1.56
N PRO A 28 -21.11 13.03 2.47
CA PRO A 28 -20.46 13.23 3.75
C PRO A 28 -18.95 13.42 3.54
N SER A 29 -18.40 14.33 4.34
CA SER A 29 -17.01 14.77 4.34
C SER A 29 -16.03 13.61 4.59
N CYS A 30 -15.00 13.56 3.75
CA CYS A 30 -13.73 12.86 3.91
C CYS A 30 -13.33 12.67 5.39
N CYS A 31 -13.30 11.41 5.84
CA CYS A 31 -12.82 10.99 7.15
C CYS A 31 -11.28 11.11 7.21
N VAL A 32 -10.78 12.33 7.37
CA VAL A 32 -9.44 12.53 7.95
C VAL A 32 -9.64 12.62 9.46
N ALA A 33 -9.22 11.58 10.17
CA ALA A 33 -9.25 11.53 11.63
C ALA A 33 -8.48 12.72 12.22
N ARG A 34 -9.21 13.69 12.79
CA ARG A 34 -8.60 14.81 13.55
C ARG A 34 -8.19 14.31 14.93
N HIS A 35 -6.95 13.87 15.10
CA HIS A 35 -6.40 13.66 16.44
C HIS A 35 -6.08 15.00 17.13
N HIS A 36 -6.89 15.32 18.13
CA HIS A 36 -6.68 16.40 19.09
C HIS A 36 -5.52 16.05 20.04
N MET A 37 -4.38 16.74 19.92
CA MET A 37 -3.34 16.70 20.95
C MET A 37 -3.79 17.51 22.18
N LYS A 38 -4.20 16.81 23.24
CA LYS A 38 -4.40 17.42 24.57
C LYS A 38 -3.04 17.72 25.19
N LYS A 39 -2.68 19.01 25.25
CA LYS A 39 -1.68 19.54 26.18
C LYS A 39 -2.16 19.31 27.61
N LYS A 40 -1.41 18.54 28.41
CA LYS A 40 -1.49 18.60 29.88
C LYS A 40 -0.35 19.49 30.37
N SER A 41 -0.73 20.69 30.78
CA SER A 41 0.00 21.49 31.76
C SER A 41 -0.47 21.06 33.14
N ASP A 42 0.44 20.77 34.07
CA ASP A 42 0.20 20.95 35.51
C ASP A 42 1.52 21.17 36.27
N VAL A 43 1.69 22.43 36.65
CA VAL A 43 2.13 22.99 37.94
C VAL A 43 2.94 22.13 38.93
N PHE A 44 4.13 22.68 39.21
CA PHE A 44 4.96 22.61 40.42
C PHE A 44 4.30 22.11 41.72
N HIS A 45 5.01 21.23 42.45
CA HIS A 45 5.30 21.40 43.87
C HIS A 45 6.70 20.87 44.18
N SER A 46 7.45 21.67 44.94
CA SER A 46 8.76 21.40 45.51
C SER A 46 8.74 20.24 46.49
N HIS A 47 9.86 19.53 46.66
CA HIS A 47 10.48 19.15 47.95
C HIS A 47 11.92 18.67 47.71
N SER A 48 12.81 19.15 48.57
CA SER A 48 14.26 18.96 48.61
C SER A 48 14.71 17.59 49.12
N HIS A 49 15.81 17.02 48.60
CA HIS A 49 16.93 16.50 49.41
C HIS A 49 18.17 16.08 48.57
N SER A 50 19.29 16.74 48.87
CA SER A 50 20.70 16.30 49.00
C SER A 50 21.37 15.25 48.08
N HIS A 51 22.43 15.75 47.42
CA HIS A 51 23.79 15.22 47.22
C HIS A 51 24.04 13.78 46.71
N SER A 52 24.73 13.69 45.56
CA SER A 52 26.17 13.31 45.51
C SER A 52 26.74 13.43 44.09
N HIS A 53 28.00 13.85 44.02
CA HIS A 53 28.79 14.06 42.80
C HIS A 53 29.26 12.74 42.15
N SER A 54 29.33 12.72 40.81
CA SER A 54 30.48 12.13 40.11
C SER A 54 30.64 12.72 38.70
N HIS A 55 31.88 13.09 38.39
CA HIS A 55 32.35 13.56 37.09
C HIS A 55 32.47 12.41 36.09
N SER A 56 32.20 12.65 34.80
CA SER A 56 33.22 12.53 33.74
C SER A 56 32.70 12.79 32.31
N HIS A 57 33.49 13.61 31.62
CA HIS A 57 33.86 13.59 30.20
C HIS A 57 32.84 13.95 29.10
N SER A 58 32.97 15.22 28.70
CA SER A 58 32.63 15.75 27.40
C SER A 58 33.46 15.12 26.28
N HIS A 59 32.81 14.57 25.26
CA HIS A 59 33.38 14.45 23.91
C HIS A 59 32.45 15.13 22.91
N SER A 60 32.87 16.33 22.50
CA SER A 60 32.39 17.00 21.30
C SER A 60 32.84 16.18 20.08
N CYS A 61 31.90 15.68 19.28
CA CYS A 61 32.19 15.11 17.98
C CYS A 61 31.42 15.93 16.93
N HIS A 62 32.14 16.80 16.22
CA HIS A 62 31.72 17.36 14.96
C HIS A 62 31.48 16.24 13.95
N ARG A 63 30.24 16.00 13.54
CA ARG A 63 29.94 15.23 12.34
C ARG A 63 29.55 16.14 11.18
N ARG A 64 30.39 16.06 10.16
CA ARG A 64 30.38 16.79 8.91
C ARG A 64 29.10 16.49 8.13
N HIS A 65 28.50 17.53 7.57
CA HIS A 65 27.54 17.40 6.48
C HIS A 65 28.24 16.72 5.30
N SER A 66 27.86 15.47 5.04
CA SER A 66 28.15 14.77 3.79
C SER A 66 26.89 14.88 2.93
N SER A 67 26.97 15.67 1.87
CA SER A 67 25.98 15.75 0.81
C SER A 67 25.76 14.35 0.21
N SER A 68 24.59 13.76 0.45
CA SER A 68 24.24 12.45 -0.08
C SER A 68 24.07 12.52 -1.60
N LEU A 69 24.83 11.67 -2.28
CA LEU A 69 24.85 11.49 -3.73
C LEU A 69 23.55 10.85 -4.20
N ARG A 70 22.97 11.39 -5.27
CA ARG A 70 21.87 10.75 -6.02
C ARG A 70 22.40 9.45 -6.62
N HIS A 71 21.95 8.30 -6.15
CA HIS A 71 22.09 7.04 -6.89
C HIS A 71 20.81 6.80 -7.70
N VAL A 72 20.77 7.42 -8.87
CA VAL A 72 19.96 6.90 -9.98
C VAL A 72 20.68 5.65 -10.45
N VAL A 73 20.06 4.47 -10.30
CA VAL A 73 20.61 3.23 -10.86
C VAL A 73 20.01 3.05 -12.25
N PRO A 74 20.74 3.33 -13.34
CA PRO A 74 20.28 2.94 -14.67
C PRO A 74 20.45 1.43 -14.81
N VAL A 75 19.36 0.68 -14.70
CA VAL A 75 19.34 -0.74 -15.08
C VAL A 75 19.36 -0.81 -16.61
N ARG A 76 20.50 -1.17 -17.19
CA ARG A 76 20.64 -1.42 -18.63
C ARG A 76 20.23 -2.87 -18.92
N ALA A 77 19.21 -3.04 -19.76
CA ALA A 77 18.92 -4.33 -20.38
C ALA A 77 20.11 -4.75 -21.28
N SER A 78 20.70 -5.91 -21.01
CA SER A 78 21.74 -6.52 -21.84
C SER A 78 21.10 -7.33 -22.96
N SER A 79 21.16 -6.82 -24.19
CA SER A 79 20.89 -7.61 -25.40
C SER A 79 22.20 -8.23 -25.90
N SER A 80 22.21 -9.55 -26.05
CA SER A 80 23.28 -10.29 -26.70
C SER A 80 23.21 -10.08 -28.22
N SER A 81 24.27 -9.52 -28.79
CA SER A 81 24.42 -9.32 -30.23
C SER A 81 24.96 -10.57 -30.90
N SER A 82 24.22 -11.08 -31.89
CA SER A 82 24.78 -11.88 -32.97
C SER A 82 24.56 -11.13 -34.28
N SER A 83 25.62 -11.04 -35.07
CA SER A 83 25.75 -10.18 -36.23
C SER A 83 25.16 -10.80 -37.49
N SER A 84 24.25 -10.10 -38.15
CA SER A 84 24.10 -10.17 -39.61
C SER A 84 23.49 -8.87 -40.13
N SER A 85 24.21 -8.24 -41.05
CA SER A 85 23.92 -6.98 -41.72
C SER A 85 22.78 -7.12 -42.74
N SER A 86 21.77 -6.28 -42.62
CA SER A 86 20.98 -5.80 -43.76
C SER A 86 20.36 -4.46 -43.42
N SER A 87 20.72 -3.46 -44.20
CA SER A 87 20.24 -2.08 -44.14
C SER A 87 18.75 -1.98 -44.42
N SER A 88 17.97 -1.61 -43.42
CA SER A 88 16.66 -1.01 -43.60
C SER A 88 16.46 0.06 -42.53
N SER A 89 16.16 1.26 -42.97
CA SER A 89 15.86 2.43 -42.16
C SER A 89 14.67 2.17 -41.22
N SER A 90 14.95 1.67 -40.02
CA SER A 90 14.00 1.69 -38.91
C SER A 90 14.31 2.91 -38.06
N SER A 91 13.44 3.91 -38.13
CA SER A 91 13.37 4.99 -37.15
C SER A 91 13.28 4.36 -35.77
N SER A 92 14.41 4.29 -35.06
CA SER A 92 14.43 3.91 -33.66
C SER A 92 13.68 5.00 -32.91
N THR A 93 12.43 4.73 -32.54
CA THR A 93 11.74 5.48 -31.50
C THR A 93 12.60 5.38 -30.25
N ILE A 94 13.38 6.42 -30.02
CA ILE A 94 13.90 6.73 -28.69
C ILE A 94 12.64 6.85 -27.85
N ALA A 95 12.34 5.83 -27.05
CA ALA A 95 11.25 5.88 -26.09
C ALA A 95 11.43 7.17 -25.30
N ASP A 96 10.42 8.05 -25.37
CA ASP A 96 10.47 9.33 -24.69
C ASP A 96 10.68 9.08 -23.19
N SER A 97 11.90 9.35 -22.73
CA SER A 97 12.28 9.20 -21.32
C SER A 97 11.45 10.11 -20.40
N SER A 98 10.67 11.05 -20.95
CA SER A 98 9.70 11.87 -20.22
C SER A 98 8.40 11.11 -19.86
N SER A 99 8.14 9.95 -20.47
CA SER A 99 6.90 9.19 -20.28
C SER A 99 6.95 8.14 -19.16
N ALA A 100 8.15 7.68 -18.78
CA ALA A 100 8.34 6.62 -17.80
C ALA A 100 7.72 6.99 -16.42
N PRO A 101 6.95 6.09 -15.77
CA PRO A 101 6.48 6.31 -14.40
C PRO A 101 7.64 6.45 -13.42
N ARG A 102 7.58 7.48 -12.56
CA ARG A 102 8.53 7.68 -11.46
C ARG A 102 7.96 7.06 -10.20
N VAL A 103 8.62 6.03 -9.70
CA VAL A 103 8.21 5.32 -8.48
C VAL A 103 9.22 5.61 -7.37
N ILE A 104 8.73 6.02 -6.20
CA ILE A 104 9.56 6.05 -4.99
C ILE A 104 9.29 4.76 -4.23
N LEU A 105 10.35 4.04 -3.88
CA LEU A 105 10.27 2.91 -2.96
C LEU A 105 10.80 3.34 -1.60
N ILE A 106 9.96 3.24 -0.57
CA ILE A 106 10.34 3.45 0.82
C ILE A 106 10.89 2.13 1.37
N ASP A 107 12.19 2.09 1.59
CA ASP A 107 12.91 0.92 2.09
C ASP A 107 12.81 0.82 3.61
N ASN A 108 12.29 -0.30 4.10
CA ASN A 108 12.22 -0.62 5.52
C ASN A 108 13.36 -1.55 5.93
N TYR A 109 14.52 -1.43 5.25
CA TYR A 109 15.75 -2.18 5.50
C TYR A 109 15.57 -3.70 5.28
N ASP A 110 14.85 -4.07 4.22
CA ASP A 110 14.67 -5.47 3.83
C ASP A 110 15.69 -5.93 2.79
N SER A 111 16.10 -7.19 2.92
CA SER A 111 17.02 -7.83 1.98
C SER A 111 16.44 -8.07 0.59
N PHE A 112 15.11 -8.10 0.44
CA PHE A 112 14.43 -8.34 -0.84
C PHE A 112 13.98 -7.07 -1.57
N THR A 113 14.18 -5.89 -0.97
CA THR A 113 13.81 -4.59 -1.57
C THR A 113 14.27 -4.47 -3.03
N TYR A 114 15.51 -4.87 -3.33
CA TYR A 114 16.07 -4.72 -4.68
C TYR A 114 15.44 -5.67 -5.73
N ASN A 115 14.77 -6.75 -5.33
CA ASN A 115 14.01 -7.58 -6.26
C ASN A 115 12.75 -6.83 -6.74
N ILE A 116 12.09 -6.08 -5.84
CA ILE A 116 10.98 -5.19 -6.21
C ILE A 116 11.48 -4.09 -7.15
N VAL A 117 12.64 -3.49 -6.83
CA VAL A 117 13.28 -2.47 -7.69
C VAL A 117 13.56 -3.03 -9.09
N GLN A 118 14.02 -4.28 -9.19
CA GLN A 118 14.25 -4.94 -10.46
C GLN A 118 12.95 -5.10 -11.25
N TYR A 119 11.86 -5.59 -10.65
CA TYR A 119 10.57 -5.71 -11.32
C TYR A 119 10.07 -4.36 -11.84
N LEU A 120 10.16 -3.31 -11.02
CA LEU A 120 9.78 -1.96 -11.43
C LEU A 120 10.64 -1.45 -12.61
N GLY A 121 11.95 -1.74 -12.59
CA GLY A 121 12.88 -1.39 -13.67
C GLY A 121 12.58 -2.14 -14.97
N ASP A 122 12.31 -3.46 -14.89
CA ASP A 122 11.94 -4.29 -16.03
C ASP A 122 10.62 -3.83 -16.68
N LEU A 123 9.72 -3.25 -15.88
CA LEU A 123 8.46 -2.62 -16.33
C LEU A 123 8.64 -1.17 -16.82
N GLY A 124 9.88 -0.67 -16.89
CA GLY A 124 10.24 0.64 -17.44
C GLY A 124 10.04 1.82 -16.49
N CYS A 125 9.99 1.59 -15.18
CA CYS A 125 9.87 2.66 -14.19
C CYS A 125 11.23 3.30 -13.86
N LEU A 126 11.21 4.59 -13.56
CA LEU A 126 12.33 5.29 -12.91
C LEU A 126 12.16 5.16 -11.40
N VAL A 127 13.04 4.40 -10.74
CA VAL A 127 12.89 4.04 -9.33
C VAL A 127 13.88 4.82 -8.46
N ASP A 128 13.35 5.54 -7.47
CA ASP A 128 14.13 6.19 -6.41
C ASP A 128 13.91 5.41 -5.10
N VAL A 129 14.96 4.76 -4.57
CA VAL A 129 14.90 4.04 -3.29
C VAL A 129 15.32 4.98 -2.15
N ILE A 130 14.51 5.03 -1.09
CA ILE A 130 14.75 5.91 0.06
C ILE A 130 14.43 5.16 1.34
N GLU A 131 15.37 5.13 2.27
CA GLU A 131 15.17 4.56 3.61
C GLU A 131 14.07 5.32 4.39
N ASN A 132 13.26 4.59 5.16
CA ASN A 132 12.05 5.10 5.84
C ASN A 132 12.29 6.21 6.88
N ASP A 133 13.54 6.47 7.27
CA ASP A 133 13.94 7.43 8.29
C ASP A 133 14.78 8.59 7.73
N LYS A 134 14.93 8.68 6.39
CA LYS A 134 15.77 9.69 5.72
C LYS A 134 14.99 10.79 5.01
N ILE A 135 13.67 10.69 4.97
CA ILE A 135 12.80 11.65 4.28
C ILE A 135 11.47 11.79 5.02
N SER A 136 10.82 12.93 4.88
CA SER A 136 9.46 13.16 5.37
C SER A 136 8.41 12.99 4.27
N VAL A 137 7.15 12.73 4.62
CA VAL A 137 6.05 12.62 3.64
C VAL A 137 5.89 13.86 2.75
N PRO A 138 5.96 15.11 3.28
CA PRO A 138 5.94 16.31 2.44
C PRO A 138 7.08 16.36 1.42
N GLU A 139 8.28 15.89 1.78
CA GLU A 139 9.42 15.83 0.86
C GLU A 139 9.23 14.75 -0.21
N VAL A 140 8.64 13.60 0.14
CA VAL A 140 8.24 12.57 -0.84
C VAL A 140 7.24 13.17 -1.84
N ALA A 141 6.19 13.83 -1.36
CA ALA A 141 5.19 14.47 -2.22
C ALA A 141 5.80 15.57 -3.11
N ALA A 142 6.74 16.37 -2.58
CA ALA A 142 7.43 17.41 -3.33
C ALA A 142 8.28 16.86 -4.50
N ARG A 143 8.71 15.60 -4.44
CA ARG A 143 9.39 14.92 -5.56
C ARG A 143 8.45 14.54 -6.70
N LYS A 144 7.13 14.65 -6.50
CA LYS A 144 6.07 14.34 -7.46
C LYS A 144 6.21 12.93 -8.06
N PRO A 145 6.25 11.87 -7.22
CA PRO A 145 6.21 10.51 -7.75
C PRO A 145 4.86 10.25 -8.42
N ASP A 146 4.87 9.36 -9.41
CA ASP A 146 3.67 8.82 -10.03
C ASP A 146 3.07 7.71 -9.17
N GLY A 147 3.87 7.00 -8.37
CA GLY A 147 3.42 6.01 -7.39
C GLY A 147 4.46 5.76 -6.30
N VAL A 148 4.04 5.19 -5.17
CA VAL A 148 4.91 4.84 -4.05
C VAL A 148 4.75 3.38 -3.66
N VAL A 149 5.88 2.69 -3.45
CA VAL A 149 5.91 1.35 -2.87
C VAL A 149 6.44 1.45 -1.44
N VAL A 150 5.72 0.84 -0.49
CA VAL A 150 6.22 0.60 0.87
C VAL A 150 6.70 -0.84 0.94
N SER A 151 8.02 -1.01 1.03
CA SER A 151 8.69 -2.31 0.97
C SER A 151 8.42 -3.19 2.20
N PRO A 152 8.76 -4.49 2.14
CA PRO A 152 8.86 -5.33 3.32
C PRO A 152 9.92 -4.78 4.30
N GLY A 153 9.91 -5.32 5.51
CA GLY A 153 10.85 -4.92 6.56
C GLY A 153 10.77 -5.87 7.75
N PRO A 154 11.82 -5.94 8.59
CA PRO A 154 11.74 -6.60 9.87
C PRO A 154 10.91 -5.78 10.87
N GLY A 155 10.50 -6.40 11.97
CA GLY A 155 9.87 -5.70 13.08
C GLY A 155 8.36 -5.48 12.88
N ARG A 156 7.86 -4.35 13.39
CA ARG A 156 6.45 -4.01 13.38
C ARG A 156 6.22 -2.67 12.67
N PRO A 157 5.00 -2.38 12.19
CA PRO A 157 4.70 -1.10 11.55
C PRO A 157 4.99 0.11 12.42
N GLU A 158 4.90 0.01 13.76
CA GLU A 158 5.22 1.14 14.65
C GLU A 158 6.69 1.58 14.56
N ASP A 159 7.58 0.68 14.14
CA ASP A 159 9.02 0.91 14.02
C ASP A 159 9.44 1.30 12.59
N SER A 160 8.48 1.45 11.67
CA SER A 160 8.72 1.58 10.22
C SER A 160 8.95 3.01 9.71
N GLY A 161 9.35 3.94 10.59
CA GLY A 161 9.59 5.34 10.24
C GLY A 161 8.35 5.99 9.62
N ILE A 162 8.50 6.60 8.44
CA ILE A 162 7.39 7.28 7.76
C ILE A 162 6.37 6.34 7.11
N SER A 163 6.57 5.02 7.10
CA SER A 163 5.77 4.10 6.27
C SER A 163 4.27 4.10 6.61
N LEU A 164 3.90 4.28 7.90
CA LEU A 164 2.51 4.48 8.32
C LEU A 164 1.93 5.79 7.75
N GLU A 165 2.68 6.88 7.91
CA GLU A 165 2.30 8.21 7.40
C GLU A 165 2.18 8.24 5.87
N VAL A 166 3.05 7.50 5.17
CA VAL A 166 3.01 7.33 3.71
C VAL A 166 1.72 6.64 3.29
N ALA A 167 1.34 5.54 3.95
CA ALA A 167 0.13 4.80 3.66
C ALA A 167 -1.13 5.64 3.90
N GLU A 168 -1.16 6.46 4.95
CA GLU A 168 -2.33 7.29 5.27
C GLU A 168 -2.43 8.54 4.37
N MET A 169 -1.33 9.26 4.17
CA MET A 169 -1.39 10.65 3.72
C MET A 169 -1.13 10.85 2.23
N LEU A 170 -0.31 10.03 1.57
CA LEU A 170 0.10 10.33 0.19
C LEU A 170 -1.07 10.26 -0.78
N THR A 171 -1.86 9.20 -0.74
CA THR A 171 -3.01 9.07 -1.63
C THR A 171 -4.10 10.07 -1.25
N ALA A 172 -4.44 10.16 0.03
CA ALA A 172 -5.50 11.04 0.52
C ALA A 172 -5.24 12.53 0.23
N LYS A 173 -3.98 13.00 0.32
CA LYS A 173 -3.65 14.42 0.12
C LYS A 173 -3.16 14.77 -1.28
N HIS A 174 -2.59 13.81 -2.01
CA HIS A 174 -1.89 14.09 -3.27
C HIS A 174 -2.32 13.20 -4.44
N GLY A 175 -3.25 12.27 -4.25
CA GLY A 175 -3.72 11.36 -5.30
C GLY A 175 -2.60 10.46 -5.84
N ILE A 176 -1.61 10.12 -5.00
CA ILE A 176 -0.48 9.26 -5.38
C ILE A 176 -0.83 7.81 -5.00
N PRO A 177 -0.87 6.87 -5.94
CA PRO A 177 -1.09 5.46 -5.64
C PRO A 177 -0.01 4.87 -4.73
N VAL A 178 -0.42 4.02 -3.78
CA VAL A 178 0.46 3.33 -2.83
C VAL A 178 0.31 1.83 -2.94
N PHE A 179 1.44 1.11 -2.98
CA PHE A 179 1.50 -0.34 -2.88
C PHE A 179 2.33 -0.80 -1.69
N GLY A 180 1.71 -1.49 -0.73
CA GLY A 180 2.39 -2.05 0.44
C GLY A 180 2.69 -3.54 0.30
N VAL A 181 3.92 -3.96 0.58
CA VAL A 181 4.32 -5.37 0.55
C VAL A 181 4.75 -5.84 1.94
N CYS A 182 4.21 -6.97 2.40
CA CYS A 182 4.50 -7.58 3.70
C CYS A 182 4.36 -6.60 4.88
N MET A 183 5.46 -5.99 5.35
CA MET A 183 5.40 -4.94 6.38
C MET A 183 4.66 -3.69 5.87
N GLY A 184 4.83 -3.31 4.59
CA GLY A 184 4.06 -2.21 4.00
C GLY A 184 2.55 -2.47 3.94
N HIS A 185 2.14 -3.73 3.74
CA HIS A 185 0.73 -4.14 3.85
C HIS A 185 0.20 -3.97 5.28
N GLN A 186 1.00 -4.33 6.28
CA GLN A 186 0.65 -4.14 7.69
C GLN A 186 0.56 -2.65 8.05
N CYS A 187 1.44 -1.80 7.50
CA CYS A 187 1.33 -0.35 7.64
C CYS A 187 0.00 0.17 7.10
N ILE A 188 -0.47 -0.32 5.96
CA ILE A 188 -1.78 0.08 5.40
C ILE A 188 -2.90 -0.31 6.38
N GLY A 189 -2.94 -1.57 6.84
CA GLY A 189 -3.96 -2.01 7.79
C GLY A 189 -3.99 -1.13 9.05
N GLN A 190 -2.83 -0.86 9.62
CA GLN A 190 -2.69 -0.09 10.84
C GLN A 190 -2.96 1.41 10.67
N ALA A 191 -2.54 2.01 9.55
CA ALA A 191 -2.78 3.41 9.23
C ALA A 191 -4.28 3.74 9.19
N PHE A 192 -5.12 2.78 8.80
CA PHE A 192 -6.57 2.93 8.75
C PHE A 192 -7.31 2.36 9.98
N GLY A 193 -6.58 2.00 11.04
CA GLY A 193 -7.15 1.61 12.34
C GLY A 193 -7.31 0.12 12.58
N GLY A 194 -6.82 -0.74 11.68
CA GLY A 194 -6.76 -2.19 11.90
C GLY A 194 -5.64 -2.58 12.86
N ASN A 195 -5.83 -3.67 13.62
CA ASN A 195 -4.78 -4.19 14.49
C ASN A 195 -3.81 -5.08 13.69
N VAL A 196 -2.52 -5.02 14.05
CA VAL A 196 -1.49 -5.94 13.53
C VAL A 196 -1.07 -6.90 14.64
N VAL A 197 -1.52 -8.14 14.52
CA VAL A 197 -1.38 -9.20 15.53
C VAL A 197 -0.44 -10.30 15.04
N ARG A 198 -0.04 -11.20 15.93
CA ARG A 198 0.68 -12.41 15.52
C ARG A 198 -0.22 -13.31 14.69
N THR A 199 0.34 -13.92 13.66
CA THR A 199 -0.38 -14.90 12.84
C THR A 199 -0.91 -16.05 13.71
N PRO A 200 -2.19 -16.44 13.59
CA PRO A 200 -2.77 -17.55 14.37
C PRO A 200 -2.04 -18.87 14.16
N THR A 201 -1.49 -19.09 12.97
CA THR A 201 -0.71 -20.27 12.58
C THR A 201 0.74 -20.24 13.07
N GLY A 202 1.17 -19.18 13.76
CA GLY A 202 2.57 -18.95 14.13
C GLY A 202 3.43 -18.49 12.96
N LEU A 203 4.76 -18.47 13.17
CA LEU A 203 5.75 -17.99 12.21
C LEU A 203 5.67 -18.75 10.89
N VAL A 204 5.45 -18.04 9.78
CA VAL A 204 5.47 -18.60 8.43
C VAL A 204 6.75 -18.12 7.75
N HIS A 205 7.67 -19.04 7.43
CA HIS A 205 8.94 -18.70 6.77
C HIS A 205 9.22 -19.65 5.61
N GLY A 206 9.43 -19.11 4.41
CA GLY A 206 9.88 -19.87 3.24
C GLY A 206 8.89 -20.94 2.76
N LYS A 207 7.60 -20.80 3.08
CA LYS A 207 6.56 -21.71 2.61
C LYS A 207 5.83 -21.08 1.44
N SER A 208 5.66 -21.86 0.36
CA SER A 208 4.62 -21.60 -0.62
C SER A 208 3.27 -21.89 0.02
N SER A 209 2.29 -21.03 -0.17
CA SER A 209 0.91 -21.27 0.25
C SER A 209 -0.04 -20.86 -0.86
N PRO A 210 -1.10 -21.64 -1.12
CA PRO A 210 -2.18 -21.21 -2.01
C PRO A 210 -2.85 -19.95 -1.45
N VAL A 211 -2.89 -18.89 -2.25
CA VAL A 211 -3.58 -17.64 -1.96
C VAL A 211 -4.74 -17.49 -2.94
N PHE A 212 -5.94 -17.37 -2.38
CA PHE A 212 -7.16 -17.04 -3.12
C PHE A 212 -7.32 -15.53 -3.24
N HIS A 213 -8.02 -15.05 -4.26
CA HIS A 213 -8.25 -13.62 -4.48
C HIS A 213 -9.57 -13.30 -5.18
N ASP A 214 -9.92 -12.02 -5.24
CA ASP A 214 -11.11 -11.48 -5.91
C ASP A 214 -10.99 -11.43 -7.46
N GLY A 215 -9.76 -11.43 -7.98
CA GLY A 215 -9.48 -11.42 -9.43
C GLY A 215 -9.50 -10.03 -10.03
N GLU A 216 -9.51 -9.00 -9.19
CA GLU A 216 -9.61 -7.60 -9.60
C GLU A 216 -8.29 -6.86 -9.34
N GLY A 217 -8.06 -5.78 -10.10
CA GLY A 217 -6.96 -4.85 -9.86
C GLY A 217 -5.60 -5.53 -9.86
N LEU A 218 -4.98 -5.67 -8.68
CA LEU A 218 -3.68 -6.33 -8.53
C LEU A 218 -3.69 -7.78 -9.05
N PHE A 219 -4.82 -8.47 -8.92
CA PHE A 219 -4.95 -9.91 -9.21
C PHE A 219 -5.55 -10.23 -10.58
N GLU A 220 -5.71 -9.22 -11.43
CA GLU A 220 -6.23 -9.41 -12.79
C GLU A 220 -5.30 -10.32 -13.61
N ASP A 221 -5.89 -11.30 -14.30
CA ASP A 221 -5.21 -12.35 -15.07
C ASP A 221 -4.22 -13.22 -14.26
N MET A 222 -4.50 -13.45 -12.98
CA MET A 222 -3.75 -14.39 -12.14
C MET A 222 -4.54 -15.69 -11.88
N ASP A 223 -3.82 -16.80 -11.70
CA ASP A 223 -4.40 -18.08 -11.27
C ASP A 223 -5.05 -17.95 -9.88
N ASN A 224 -6.21 -18.58 -9.69
CA ASN A 224 -6.94 -18.54 -8.41
C ASN A 224 -7.24 -19.96 -7.90
N PRO A 225 -6.55 -20.45 -6.85
CA PRO A 225 -5.48 -19.78 -6.11
C PRO A 225 -4.14 -19.80 -6.87
N PHE A 226 -3.21 -18.93 -6.48
CA PHE A 226 -1.80 -18.99 -6.90
C PHE A 226 -0.88 -19.31 -5.72
N ASP A 227 0.31 -19.83 -6.04
CA ASP A 227 1.36 -20.10 -5.06
C ASP A 227 2.08 -18.80 -4.69
N ALA A 228 2.04 -18.41 -3.41
CA ALA A 228 2.70 -17.20 -2.90
C ALA A 228 3.71 -17.51 -1.79
N ALA A 229 4.82 -16.77 -1.77
CA ALA A 229 5.86 -16.89 -0.77
C ALA A 229 5.52 -16.11 0.51
N ARG A 230 5.47 -16.82 1.64
CA ARG A 230 5.14 -16.23 2.95
C ARG A 230 6.32 -16.24 3.91
N TYR A 231 6.62 -15.07 4.50
CA TYR A 231 7.76 -14.84 5.41
C TYR A 231 7.39 -14.08 6.69
N HIS A 232 6.10 -13.98 7.01
CA HIS A 232 5.60 -13.08 8.04
C HIS A 232 5.22 -13.79 9.35
N SER A 233 5.41 -13.09 10.46
CA SER A 233 5.00 -13.48 11.82
C SER A 233 3.80 -12.68 12.33
N LEU A 234 3.44 -11.62 11.61
CA LEU A 234 2.35 -10.71 11.90
C LEU A 234 1.38 -10.67 10.72
N CYS A 235 0.12 -10.33 10.99
CA CYS A 235 -0.89 -10.08 9.98
C CYS A 235 -1.91 -9.05 10.48
N ILE A 236 -2.67 -8.47 9.56
CA ILE A 236 -3.85 -7.68 9.89
C ILE A 236 -4.89 -8.61 10.54
N GLU A 237 -5.43 -8.21 11.68
CA GLU A 237 -6.51 -8.93 12.38
C GLU A 237 -7.84 -8.67 11.67
N LYS A 238 -8.56 -9.74 11.36
CA LYS A 238 -9.81 -9.68 10.59
C LYS A 238 -10.93 -8.97 11.35
N GLU A 239 -10.97 -9.16 12.66
CA GLU A 239 -12.00 -8.63 13.56
C GLU A 239 -11.90 -7.12 13.76
N SER A 240 -10.72 -6.53 13.55
CA SER A 240 -10.49 -5.08 13.61
C SER A 240 -10.36 -4.44 12.23
N MET A 241 -10.68 -5.16 11.16
CA MET A 241 -10.58 -4.65 9.80
C MET A 241 -11.48 -3.40 9.63
N PRO A 242 -10.92 -2.25 9.24
CA PRO A 242 -11.71 -1.02 9.09
C PRO A 242 -12.59 -1.06 7.84
N ASP A 243 -13.78 -0.44 7.91
CA ASP A 243 -14.77 -0.44 6.82
C ASP A 243 -14.26 0.18 5.51
N CYS A 244 -13.23 1.02 5.57
CA CYS A 244 -12.63 1.65 4.39
C CYS A 244 -11.69 0.72 3.60
N LEU A 245 -11.36 -0.46 4.14
CA LEU A 245 -10.53 -1.45 3.48
C LEU A 245 -11.35 -2.69 3.12
N THR A 246 -11.20 -3.17 1.89
CA THR A 246 -11.76 -4.44 1.41
C THR A 246 -10.66 -5.49 1.34
N ILE A 247 -10.94 -6.71 1.81
CA ILE A 247 -10.07 -7.86 1.65
C ILE A 247 -10.10 -8.32 0.18
N THR A 248 -8.93 -8.41 -0.45
CA THR A 248 -8.78 -8.79 -1.87
C THR A 248 -8.11 -10.14 -2.06
N ALA A 249 -7.39 -10.64 -1.04
CA ALA A 249 -6.81 -11.98 -1.05
C ALA A 249 -6.76 -12.61 0.33
N TRP A 250 -6.84 -13.93 0.40
CA TRP A 250 -6.87 -14.71 1.64
C TRP A 250 -6.31 -16.13 1.46
N THR A 251 -5.92 -16.78 2.56
CA THR A 251 -5.62 -18.22 2.60
C THR A 251 -6.85 -19.04 3.01
N GLU A 252 -6.78 -20.36 2.85
CA GLU A 252 -7.86 -21.29 3.23
C GLU A 252 -8.26 -21.18 4.72
N ASP A 253 -7.31 -20.87 5.60
CA ASP A 253 -7.54 -20.62 7.03
C ASP A 253 -8.16 -19.25 7.35
N GLY A 254 -8.44 -18.44 6.32
CA GLY A 254 -9.05 -17.12 6.45
C GLY A 254 -8.08 -15.99 6.79
N SER A 255 -6.77 -16.23 6.81
CA SER A 255 -5.79 -15.15 7.01
C SER A 255 -5.82 -14.16 5.85
N ILE A 256 -5.79 -12.86 6.16
CA ILE A 256 -5.78 -11.79 5.17
C ILE A 256 -4.43 -11.77 4.44
N MET A 257 -4.47 -11.83 3.11
CA MET A 257 -3.29 -11.83 2.24
C MET A 257 -3.24 -10.61 1.31
N GLY A 258 -4.35 -9.91 1.13
CA GLY A 258 -4.43 -8.72 0.29
C GLY A 258 -5.55 -7.80 0.75
N VAL A 259 -5.33 -6.50 0.64
CA VAL A 259 -6.33 -5.45 0.91
C VAL A 259 -6.28 -4.36 -0.15
N LYS A 260 -7.42 -3.69 -0.37
CA LYS A 260 -7.52 -2.43 -1.12
C LYS A 260 -8.34 -1.41 -0.33
N HIS A 261 -7.99 -0.13 -0.44
CA HIS A 261 -8.86 0.94 0.07
C HIS A 261 -10.02 1.16 -0.90
N ASN A 262 -11.22 1.45 -0.37
CA ASN A 262 -12.44 1.53 -1.17
C ASN A 262 -12.50 2.78 -2.06
N GLU A 263 -11.87 3.87 -1.61
CA GLU A 263 -11.92 5.18 -2.29
C GLU A 263 -10.56 5.71 -2.75
N LEU A 264 -9.46 5.10 -2.31
CA LEU A 264 -8.11 5.59 -2.54
C LEU A 264 -7.34 4.51 -3.29
N ASP A 265 -6.42 4.92 -4.17
CA ASP A 265 -5.49 4.03 -4.89
C ASP A 265 -4.42 3.44 -3.96
N ILE A 266 -4.85 2.74 -2.91
CA ILE A 266 -4.02 2.07 -1.92
C ILE A 266 -4.33 0.58 -1.97
N VAL A 267 -3.30 -0.21 -2.18
CA VAL A 267 -3.37 -1.67 -2.19
C VAL A 267 -2.20 -2.23 -1.41
N GLY A 268 -2.38 -3.41 -0.80
CA GLY A 268 -1.27 -4.08 -0.15
C GLY A 268 -1.42 -5.57 -0.07
N VAL A 269 -0.30 -6.28 -0.13
CA VAL A 269 -0.23 -7.76 -0.06
C VAL A 269 0.69 -8.23 1.05
N GLN A 270 0.30 -9.29 1.75
CA GLN A 270 1.00 -9.81 2.92
C GLN A 270 2.18 -10.74 2.54
N PHE A 271 2.12 -11.36 1.36
CA PHE A 271 3.16 -12.19 0.79
C PHE A 271 4.15 -11.35 -0.04
N HIS A 272 5.20 -11.98 -0.53
CA HIS A 272 6.29 -11.34 -1.27
C HIS A 272 6.17 -11.60 -2.79
N PRO A 273 5.56 -10.70 -3.58
CA PRO A 273 5.45 -10.85 -5.04
C PRO A 273 6.83 -10.93 -5.72
N GLU A 274 7.86 -10.36 -5.12
CA GLU A 274 9.24 -10.36 -5.62
C GLU A 274 10.00 -11.66 -5.38
N SER A 275 9.43 -12.60 -4.61
CA SER A 275 10.05 -13.89 -4.36
C SER A 275 9.92 -14.80 -5.58
N ILE A 276 10.99 -15.53 -5.90
CA ILE A 276 11.01 -16.56 -6.96
C ILE A 276 9.97 -17.68 -6.74
N ILE A 277 9.52 -17.86 -5.50
CA ILE A 277 8.49 -18.84 -5.13
C ILE A 277 7.10 -18.34 -5.56
N THR A 278 6.87 -17.03 -5.56
CA THR A 278 5.57 -16.45 -5.92
C THR A 278 5.36 -16.51 -7.41
N LYS A 279 4.36 -17.29 -7.85
CA LYS A 279 3.99 -17.34 -9.26
C LYS A 279 3.35 -16.02 -9.68
N ASN A 280 3.69 -15.56 -10.88
CA ASN A 280 3.13 -14.35 -11.49
C ASN A 280 3.29 -13.07 -10.64
N GLY A 281 4.30 -13.01 -9.77
CA GLY A 281 4.58 -11.82 -8.98
C GLY A 281 4.90 -10.57 -9.81
N LEU A 282 5.62 -10.73 -10.93
CA LEU A 282 5.86 -9.64 -11.88
C LEU A 282 4.55 -9.11 -12.51
N ARG A 283 3.58 -9.99 -12.80
CA ARG A 283 2.27 -9.61 -13.35
C ARG A 283 1.49 -8.74 -12.35
N MET A 284 1.57 -9.04 -11.06
CA MET A 284 0.96 -8.21 -10.02
C MET A 284 1.54 -6.80 -9.98
N VAL A 285 2.87 -6.69 -10.07
CA VAL A 285 3.55 -5.37 -10.13
C VAL A 285 3.18 -4.65 -11.42
N GLU A 286 3.06 -5.35 -12.55
CA GLU A 286 2.59 -4.81 -13.83
C GLU A 286 1.17 -4.21 -13.71
N ASN A 287 0.24 -4.94 -13.08
CA ASN A 287 -1.12 -4.47 -12.82
C ASN A 287 -1.14 -3.19 -11.99
N TRP A 288 -0.32 -3.12 -10.94
CA TRP A 288 -0.18 -1.88 -10.16
C TRP A 288 0.37 -0.71 -10.99
N ILE A 289 1.41 -0.96 -11.80
CA ILE A 289 2.01 0.07 -12.65
C ILE A 289 1.03 0.57 -13.73
N ARG A 290 0.17 -0.30 -14.24
CA ARG A 290 -0.91 0.12 -15.14
C ARG A 290 -1.84 1.12 -14.45
N ARG A 291 -2.28 0.84 -13.22
CA ARG A 291 -3.10 1.78 -12.44
C ARG A 291 -2.36 3.10 -12.17
N VAL A 292 -1.07 3.04 -11.82
CA VAL A 292 -0.22 4.24 -11.67
C VAL A 292 -0.21 5.10 -12.93
N LYS A 293 -0.10 4.47 -14.12
CA LYS A 293 -0.14 5.19 -15.39
C LYS A 293 -1.51 5.83 -15.65
N GLU A 294 -2.60 5.14 -15.35
CA GLU A 294 -3.97 5.68 -15.48
C GLU A 294 -4.16 6.93 -14.61
N VAL A 295 -3.84 6.85 -13.31
CA VAL A 295 -3.91 7.98 -12.37
C VAL A 295 -3.02 9.15 -12.82
N LYS A 296 -1.82 8.87 -13.33
CA LYS A 296 -0.94 9.90 -13.90
C LYS A 296 -1.59 10.62 -15.09
N GLN A 297 -2.36 9.93 -15.92
CA GLN A 297 -3.06 10.56 -17.05
C GLN A 297 -4.28 11.35 -16.58
N GLU A 298 -5.05 10.83 -15.64
CA GLU A 298 -6.20 11.52 -15.02
C GLU A 298 -5.74 12.89 -14.46
N ARG A 299 -4.66 12.90 -13.67
CA ARG A 299 -4.09 14.12 -13.06
C ARG A 299 -3.49 15.12 -14.05
N LYS A 300 -3.22 14.74 -15.30
CA LYS A 300 -2.76 15.65 -16.35
C LYS A 300 -3.92 16.35 -17.07
N GLN A 301 -5.12 15.82 -16.94
CA GLN A 301 -6.33 16.33 -17.60
C GLN A 301 -7.08 17.34 -16.73
N GLU A 302 -6.80 17.38 -15.42
CA GLU A 302 -7.27 18.37 -14.44
C GLU A 302 -6.45 19.67 -14.47
#